data_AF-A0A970BK93-F1
#
_entry.id   AF-A0A970BK93-F1
#
_cell.length_a   1.000
_cell.length_b   1.000
_cell.length_c   1.000
_cell.angle_alpha   90.00
_cell.angle_beta   90.00
_cell.angle_gamma   90.00
#
_symmetry.space_group_name_H-M   'P 1'
#
loop_
_entity.id
_entity.type
_entity.pdbx_description
1 polymer ?
#
loop_
_entity_poly.entity_id
_entity_poly.type
_entity_poly.pdbx_seq_one_letter_code
_entity_poly.pdbx_strand_id
1 'polypeptide(L)'
;MGFTWRIMGLAMTIAMLLALPSCTNIREVETSKMETVYIAEDQAVNVVSETPEVVEFTRHITGKSILQIEELPSLDDPVYTIRVAEDRGDHLVHYSIFRVDAFTGEILQN
;
A
#
# COMPACT_ATOMS: atom_id res chain seq x y z
N MET A 1 22.92 52.17 49.66
CA MET A 1 21.73 51.28 49.49
C MET A 1 21.31 51.36 48.03
N GLY A 2 21.53 50.32 47.22
CA GLY A 2 21.22 50.39 45.78
C GLY A 2 21.59 49.13 44.99
N PHE A 3 22.42 48.25 45.56
CA PHE A 3 22.86 47.03 44.92
C PHE A 3 21.86 45.86 45.07
N THR A 4 21.13 45.80 46.18
CA THR A 4 20.23 44.68 46.51
C THR A 4 18.97 44.63 45.65
N TRP A 5 18.43 45.79 45.25
CA TRP A 5 17.21 45.86 44.42
C TRP A 5 17.45 45.33 43.00
N ARG A 6 18.63 45.58 42.44
CA ARG A 6 18.99 45.11 41.09
C ARG A 6 19.10 43.59 41.01
N ILE A 7 19.61 42.95 42.06
CA ILE A 7 19.75 41.49 42.15
C ILE A 7 18.37 40.84 42.30
N MET A 8 17.50 41.40 43.13
CA MET A 8 16.12 40.90 43.28
C MET A 8 15.32 41.01 41.99
N GLY A 9 15.45 42.13 41.26
CA GLY A 9 14.78 42.32 39.97
C GLY A 9 15.26 41.31 38.92
N LEU A 10 16.57 41.06 38.85
CA LEU A 10 17.15 40.10 37.92
C LEU A 10 16.71 38.66 38.25
N ALA A 11 16.71 38.29 39.53
CA ALA A 11 16.26 36.98 39.99
C ALA A 11 14.79 36.72 39.64
N MET A 12 13.94 37.75 39.78
CA MET A 12 12.52 37.65 39.44
C MET A 12 12.30 37.48 37.92
N THR A 13 13.07 38.17 37.07
CA THR A 13 13.00 37.99 35.62
C THR A 13 13.48 36.62 35.15
N ILE A 14 14.52 36.06 35.79
CA ILE A 14 15.02 34.71 35.48
C ILE A 14 13.99 33.64 35.88
N ALA A 15 13.35 33.80 37.05
CA ALA A 15 12.28 32.91 37.48
C ALA A 15 11.07 32.93 36.52
N MET A 16 10.75 34.11 35.96
CA MET A 16 9.66 34.25 35.01
C MET A 16 9.98 33.61 33.64
N LEU A 17 11.23 33.68 33.18
CA LEU A 17 11.67 33.05 31.94
C LEU A 17 11.73 31.51 32.05
N LEU A 18 12.05 30.98 33.23
CA LEU A 18 12.04 29.53 33.51
C LEU A 18 10.62 28.94 33.65
N ALA A 19 9.63 29.79 33.90
CA ALA A 19 8.24 29.37 34.05
C ALA A 19 7.47 29.33 32.71
N LEU A 20 8.07 29.76 31.60
CA LEU A 20 7.49 29.58 30.28
C LEU A 20 7.70 28.13 29.86
N PRO A 21 6.65 27.29 29.83
CA PRO A 21 6.79 25.95 29.30
C PRO A 21 7.21 26.10 27.85
N SER A 22 8.37 25.54 27.51
CA SER A 22 8.85 25.45 26.14
C SER A 22 7.70 24.95 25.27
N CYS A 23 7.11 25.84 24.47
CA CYS A 23 6.04 25.52 23.53
C CYS A 23 6.64 24.77 22.34
N THR A 24 7.22 23.61 22.60
CA THR A 24 7.43 22.59 21.59
C THR A 24 6.19 21.71 21.62
N ASN A 25 5.10 22.24 21.07
CA ASN A 25 3.95 21.45 20.62
C ASN A 25 4.42 20.65 19.39
N ILE A 26 5.32 19.69 19.62
CA ILE A 26 5.60 18.63 18.66
C ILE A 26 4.44 17.68 18.86
N ARG A 27 3.33 18.04 18.21
CA ARG A 27 2.23 17.12 18.01
C ARG A 27 2.83 16.02 17.13
N GLU A 28 3.20 14.91 17.76
CA GLU A 28 3.46 13.66 17.06
C GLU A 28 2.17 13.39 16.28
N VAL A 29 2.20 13.74 14.99
CA VAL A 29 1.18 13.33 14.05
C VAL A 29 1.40 11.84 14.00
N GLU A 30 0.57 11.10 14.74
CA GLU A 30 0.42 9.67 14.57
C GLU A 30 0.22 9.46 13.07
N THR A 31 1.30 9.04 12.40
CA THR A 31 1.19 8.46 11.07
C THR A 31 0.48 7.15 11.32
N SER A 32 -0.85 7.21 11.36
CA SER A 32 -1.69 6.03 11.32
C SER A 32 -1.12 5.21 10.17
N LYS A 33 -0.53 4.05 10.48
CA LYS A 33 -0.20 3.05 9.47
C LYS A 33 -1.53 2.79 8.79
N MET A 34 -1.73 3.40 7.63
CA MET A 34 -2.89 3.18 6.82
C MET A 34 -2.74 1.74 6.35
N GLU A 35 -3.41 0.81 7.04
CA GLU A 35 -3.58 -0.56 6.55
C GLU A 35 -4.37 -0.43 5.27
N THR A 36 -3.67 -0.43 4.15
CA THR A 36 -4.30 -0.52 2.84
C THR A 36 -4.95 -1.89 2.76
N VAL A 37 -6.29 -1.90 2.75
CA VAL A 37 -7.06 -3.14 2.64
C VAL A 37 -7.15 -3.47 1.16
N TYR A 38 -6.28 -4.37 0.70
CA TYR A 38 -6.38 -4.97 -0.63
C TYR A 38 -7.24 -6.23 -0.57
N ILE A 39 -7.85 -6.59 -1.70
CA ILE A 39 -8.43 -7.92 -1.88
C ILE A 39 -7.34 -8.98 -1.75
N ALA A 40 -7.73 -10.20 -1.39
CA ALA A 40 -6.77 -11.29 -1.33
C ALA A 40 -6.35 -11.75 -2.74
N GLU A 41 -5.14 -12.30 -2.86
CA GLU A 41 -4.58 -12.78 -4.13
C GLU A 41 -5.46 -13.83 -4.82
N ASP A 42 -6.06 -14.74 -4.04
CA ASP A 42 -6.99 -15.76 -4.52
C ASP A 42 -8.27 -15.14 -5.09
N GLN A 43 -8.75 -14.04 -4.51
CA GLN A 43 -9.87 -13.28 -5.04
C GLN A 43 -9.53 -12.64 -6.39
N ALA A 44 -8.36 -12.03 -6.52
CA ALA A 44 -7.90 -11.44 -7.79
C ALA A 44 -7.75 -12.51 -8.89
N VAL A 45 -7.17 -13.66 -8.55
CA VAL A 45 -7.03 -14.81 -9.47
C VAL A 45 -8.41 -15.38 -9.84
N ASN A 46 -9.34 -15.49 -8.90
CA ASN A 46 -10.67 -16.03 -9.16
C ASN A 46 -11.42 -15.15 -10.19
N VAL A 47 -11.37 -13.83 -10.03
CA VAL A 47 -12.00 -12.89 -10.98
C VAL A 47 -11.45 -13.09 -12.41
N VAL A 48 -10.14 -13.24 -12.57
CA VAL A 48 -9.52 -13.50 -13.88
C VAL A 48 -9.94 -14.87 -14.42
N SER A 49 -9.99 -15.89 -13.57
CA SER A 49 -10.35 -17.26 -13.96
C SER A 49 -11.77 -17.40 -14.49
N GLU A 50 -12.69 -16.53 -14.05
CA GLU A 50 -14.09 -16.53 -14.43
C GLU A 50 -14.36 -15.72 -15.72
N THR A 51 -13.36 -15.02 -16.26
CA THR A 51 -13.54 -14.27 -17.50
C THR A 51 -13.83 -15.21 -18.68
N PRO A 52 -14.72 -14.82 -19.62
CA PRO A 52 -15.03 -15.64 -20.78
C PRO A 52 -13.79 -16.03 -21.60
N GLU A 53 -12.82 -15.10 -21.71
CA GLU A 53 -11.57 -15.31 -22.44
C GLU A 53 -10.72 -16.44 -21.81
N VAL A 54 -10.55 -16.42 -20.48
CA VAL A 54 -9.77 -17.44 -19.76
C VAL A 54 -10.51 -18.78 -19.70
N VAL A 55 -11.83 -18.76 -19.56
CA VAL A 55 -12.66 -19.97 -19.60
C VAL A 55 -12.56 -20.62 -20.98
N GLU A 56 -12.63 -19.82 -22.06
CA GLU A 56 -12.49 -20.32 -23.42
C GLU A 56 -11.08 -20.86 -23.67
N PHE A 57 -10.04 -20.13 -23.26
CA PHE A 57 -8.66 -20.59 -23.32
C PHE A 57 -8.49 -21.95 -22.63
N THR A 58 -8.97 -22.08 -21.40
CA THR A 58 -8.84 -23.31 -20.60
C THR A 58 -9.55 -24.51 -21.25
N ARG A 59 -10.57 -24.29 -22.08
CA ARG A 59 -11.25 -25.36 -22.85
C ARG A 59 -10.46 -25.83 -24.07
N HIS A 60 -9.57 -25.01 -24.61
CA HIS A 60 -8.86 -25.28 -25.87
C HIS A 60 -7.40 -25.70 -25.70
N ILE A 61 -6.83 -25.48 -24.51
CA ILE A 61 -5.46 -25.93 -24.22
C ILE A 61 -5.37 -27.44 -24.04
N THR A 62 -4.18 -27.98 -24.33
CA THR A 62 -3.87 -29.40 -24.12
C THR A 62 -3.14 -29.61 -22.79
N GLY A 63 -2.37 -28.60 -22.36
CA GLY A 63 -1.64 -28.57 -21.10
C GLY A 63 -2.48 -28.07 -19.91
N LYS A 64 -1.79 -27.67 -18.84
CA LYS A 64 -2.44 -27.09 -17.65
C LYS A 64 -2.51 -25.57 -17.77
N SER A 65 -3.67 -24.99 -17.43
CA SER A 65 -3.79 -23.54 -17.29
C SER A 65 -3.12 -23.09 -15.99
N ILE A 66 -2.30 -22.05 -16.07
CA ILE A 66 -1.66 -21.38 -14.95
C ILE A 66 -2.05 -19.91 -14.98
N LEU A 67 -2.57 -19.42 -13.85
CA LEU A 67 -2.74 -18.00 -13.57
C LEU A 67 -1.63 -17.59 -12.61
N GLN A 68 -0.73 -16.73 -13.07
CA GLN A 68 0.43 -16.29 -12.32
C GLN A 68 0.33 -14.79 -12.03
N ILE A 69 0.44 -14.42 -10.77
CA ILE A 69 0.60 -13.02 -10.38
C ILE A 69 2.04 -12.61 -10.70
N GLU A 70 2.20 -11.62 -11.58
CA GLU A 70 3.50 -11.04 -11.93
C GLU A 70 3.89 -9.89 -11.01
N GLU A 71 2.92 -9.06 -10.66
CA GLU A 71 3.11 -7.87 -9.86
C GLU A 71 2.05 -7.80 -8.77
N LEU A 72 2.52 -7.58 -7.54
CA LEU A 72 1.67 -7.33 -6.38
C LEU A 72 1.34 -5.84 -6.29
N PRO A 73 0.14 -5.47 -5.82
CA PRO A 73 -0.26 -4.09 -5.69
C PRO A 73 0.59 -3.35 -4.66
N SER A 74 0.87 -2.10 -4.98
CA SER A 74 1.55 -1.15 -4.11
C SER A 74 0.67 0.06 -3.85
N LEU A 75 1.09 0.94 -2.92
CA LEU A 75 0.35 2.18 -2.65
C LEU A 75 0.29 3.10 -3.88
N ASP A 76 1.33 3.07 -4.71
CA ASP A 76 1.44 3.93 -5.90
C ASP A 76 0.76 3.32 -7.13
N ASP A 77 0.66 1.98 -7.17
CA ASP A 77 -0.03 1.22 -8.22
C ASP A 77 -0.82 0.06 -7.59
N PRO A 78 -2.08 0.30 -7.19
CA PRO A 78 -2.91 -0.68 -6.48
C PRO A 78 -3.56 -1.65 -7.47
N VAL A 79 -2.73 -2.31 -8.29
CA VAL A 79 -3.18 -3.21 -9.35
C VAL A 79 -2.44 -4.54 -9.25
N TYR A 80 -3.19 -5.64 -9.34
CA TYR A 80 -2.63 -6.96 -9.59
C TYR A 80 -2.42 -7.16 -11.09
N THR A 81 -1.22 -7.55 -11.49
CA THR A 81 -0.95 -7.99 -12.86
C THR A 81 -0.95 -9.52 -12.88
N ILE A 82 -1.92 -10.13 -13.57
CA ILE A 82 -2.11 -11.58 -13.62
C ILE A 82 -1.90 -12.07 -15.05
N ARG A 83 -0.91 -12.93 -15.25
CA ARG A 83 -0.63 -13.58 -16.52
C ARG A 83 -1.35 -14.92 -16.62
N VAL A 84 -1.91 -15.17 -17.80
CA VAL A 84 -2.48 -16.47 -18.19
C VAL A 84 -1.49 -17.21 -19.07
N ALA A 85 -1.17 -18.44 -18.70
CA ALA A 85 -0.24 -19.29 -19.45
C ALA A 85 -0.70 -20.75 -19.49
N GLU A 86 -0.30 -21.46 -20.53
CA GLU A 86 -0.40 -22.92 -20.64
C GLU A 86 0.95 -23.54 -20.29
N ASP A 87 0.96 -24.47 -19.33
CA ASP A 87 2.10 -25.32 -19.04
C ASP A 87 2.03 -26.60 -19.89
N ARG A 88 3.00 -26.71 -20.80
CA ARG A 88 3.18 -27.88 -21.68
C ARG A 88 4.25 -28.86 -21.17
N GLY A 89 4.80 -28.61 -19.98
CA GLY A 89 5.79 -29.43 -19.29
C GLY A 89 7.24 -29.08 -19.63
N ASP A 90 7.53 -28.70 -20.88
CA ASP A 90 8.87 -28.29 -21.33
C ASP A 90 9.01 -26.77 -21.48
N HIS A 91 7.91 -26.05 -21.69
CA HIS A 91 7.85 -24.60 -21.73
C HIS A 91 6.47 -24.07 -21.32
N LEU A 92 6.44 -22.80 -20.92
CA LEU A 92 5.21 -22.04 -20.68
C LEU A 92 4.83 -21.28 -21.95
N VAL A 93 3.59 -21.41 -22.39
CA VAL A 93 3.03 -20.64 -23.50
C VAL A 93 2.16 -19.53 -22.91
N HIS A 94 2.56 -18.28 -23.12
CA HIS A 94 1.81 -17.12 -22.62
C HIS A 94 0.62 -16.79 -23.53
N TYR A 95 -0.52 -16.50 -22.92
CA TYR A 95 -1.76 -16.22 -23.64
C TYR A 95 -2.16 -14.74 -23.53
N SER A 96 -2.48 -14.29 -22.33
CA SER A 96 -2.86 -12.90 -22.06
C SER A 96 -2.44 -12.44 -20.67
N ILE A 97 -2.58 -11.14 -20.42
CA ILE A 97 -2.28 -10.49 -19.15
C ILE A 97 -3.52 -9.69 -18.77
N PHE A 98 -3.95 -9.81 -17.52
CA PHE A 98 -5.06 -9.08 -16.94
C PHE A 98 -4.56 -8.16 -15.85
N ARG A 99 -5.18 -6.98 -15.75
CA ARG A 99 -4.97 -6.04 -14.65
C ARG A 99 -6.20 -6.02 -13.78
N VAL A 100 -6.06 -6.25 -12.49
CA VAL A 100 -7.17 -6.28 -11.52
C VAL A 100 -6.95 -5.20 -10.48
N ASP A 101 -7.95 -4.35 -10.29
CA ASP A 101 -7.92 -3.33 -9.23
C ASP A 101 -7.87 -4.00 -7.85
N ALA A 102 -6.88 -3.63 -7.04
CA ALA A 102 -6.65 -4.26 -5.74
C ALA A 102 -7.67 -3.84 -4.66
N PHE A 103 -8.46 -2.79 -4.90
CA PHE A 103 -9.50 -2.34 -3.97
C PHE A 103 -10.87 -2.91 -4.34
N THR A 104 -11.23 -2.91 -5.63
CA THR A 104 -12.56 -3.32 -6.09
C THR A 104 -12.61 -4.78 -6.55
N GLY A 105 -11.48 -5.33 -6.98
CA GLY A 105 -11.43 -6.62 -7.67
C GLY A 105 -11.99 -6.58 -9.08
N GLU A 106 -12.19 -5.40 -9.67
CA GLU A 106 -12.62 -5.26 -11.05
C GLU A 106 -11.44 -5.39 -12.01
N ILE A 107 -11.69 -5.99 -13.18
CA ILE A 107 -10.68 -6.06 -14.24
C ILE A 107 -10.60 -4.69 -14.93
N LEU A 108 -9.42 -4.09 -14.86
CA LEU A 108 -9.08 -2.85 -15.54
C LEU A 108 -8.72 -3.20 -16.98
N GLN A 109 -9.64 -2.91 -17.91
CA GLN A 109 -9.57 -3.13 -19.37
C GLN A 109 -8.25 -3.70 -19.94
N ASN A 110 -8.36 -4.90 -20.55
CA ASN A 110 -7.35 -5.53 -21.41
C ASN A 110 -7.04 -4.72 -22.67
#